data_AF-A0AAD3DVJ0-F1
#
_entry.id   AF-A0AAD3DVJ0-F1
#
_cell.length_a   1.000
_cell.length_b   1.000
_cell.length_c   1.000
_cell.angle_alpha   90.00
_cell.angle_beta   90.00
_cell.angle_gamma   90.00
#
_symmetry.space_group_name_H-M   'P 1'
#
loop_
_entity.id
_entity.type
_entity.pdbx_description
1 polymer ?
#
loop_
_entity_poly.entity_id
_entity_poly.type
_entity_poly.pdbx_seq_one_letter_code
_entity_poly.pdbx_strand_id
1 'polypeptide(L)'
;TFCLQSIIIILSVLRLAAVLLEASIATVIEQARRLYLLSMSTAGSPNVLSRYRELLRLILRLPQTQRSQALNEARTTIRSRRSVTNPEEVLKHHKELSSKIGYLRIITPKRPGEVQSGSYIVRDGRLIQGAGEAKGTRVADGTITHEEAMRRNERDFKRFYGAAKPK
;
A
#
# COMPACT_ATOMS: atom_id res chain seq x y z
N THR A 1 49.64 -32.05 -8.93
CA THR A 1 48.37 -32.42 -8.25
C THR A 1 48.06 -31.51 -7.06
N PHE A 2 49.03 -31.09 -6.24
CA PHE A 2 48.80 -30.23 -5.07
C PHE A 2 48.19 -28.83 -5.35
N CYS A 3 48.41 -28.23 -6.53
CA CYS A 3 47.93 -26.86 -6.81
C CYS A 3 46.40 -26.78 -7.01
N LEU A 4 45.78 -27.82 -7.60
CA LEU A 4 44.33 -27.86 -7.85
C LEU A 4 43.52 -28.05 -6.56
N GLN A 5 44.07 -28.79 -5.60
CA GLN A 5 43.38 -29.10 -4.34
C GLN A 5 43.28 -27.87 -3.43
N SER A 6 44.30 -27.01 -3.42
CA SER A 6 44.29 -25.75 -2.68
C SER A 6 43.29 -24.73 -3.25
N ILE A 7 43.14 -24.65 -4.58
CA ILE A 7 42.18 -23.75 -5.23
C ILE A 7 40.73 -24.16 -4.93
N ILE A 8 40.43 -25.46 -4.94
CA ILE A 8 39.10 -25.98 -4.60
C ILE A 8 38.73 -25.65 -3.15
N ILE A 9 39.69 -25.78 -2.22
CA ILE A 9 39.47 -25.44 -0.81
C ILE A 9 39.17 -23.94 -0.67
N ILE A 10 39.97 -23.07 -1.29
CA ILE A 10 39.75 -21.61 -1.21
C ILE A 10 38.38 -21.21 -1.79
N LEU A 11 38.00 -21.75 -2.96
CA LEU A 11 36.69 -21.50 -3.57
C LEU A 11 35.53 -22.02 -2.70
N SER A 12 35.69 -23.19 -2.07
CA SER A 12 34.67 -23.74 -1.17
C SER A 12 34.50 -22.90 0.10
N VAL A 13 35.59 -22.38 0.68
CA VAL A 13 35.56 -21.48 1.84
C VAL A 13 34.93 -20.13 1.49
N LEU A 14 35.27 -19.55 0.34
CA LEU A 14 34.65 -18.31 -0.17
C LEU A 14 33.15 -18.48 -0.39
N ARG A 15 32.73 -19.63 -0.94
CA ARG A 15 31.30 -19.93 -1.15
C ARG A 15 30.57 -20.14 0.17
N LEU A 16 31.20 -20.80 1.15
CA LEU A 16 30.63 -20.96 2.49
C LEU A 16 30.48 -19.61 3.20
N ALA A 17 31.48 -18.73 3.09
CA ALA A 17 31.45 -17.39 3.66
C ALA A 17 30.34 -16.52 3.04
N ALA A 18 30.12 -16.61 1.72
CA ALA A 18 29.03 -15.91 1.04
C ALA A 18 27.64 -16.38 1.52
N VAL A 19 27.44 -17.69 1.65
CA VAL A 19 26.16 -18.25 2.15
C VAL A 19 25.91 -17.87 3.61
N LEU A 20 26.95 -17.85 4.45
CA LEU A 20 26.84 -17.41 5.84
C LEU A 20 26.52 -15.90 5.94
N LEU A 21 27.08 -15.08 5.04
CA LEU A 21 26.77 -13.65 4.97
C LEU A 21 25.30 -13.41 4.56
N GLU A 22 24.81 -14.12 3.55
CA GLU A 22 23.42 -14.03 3.09
C GLU A 22 22.41 -14.48 4.15
N ALA A 23 22.71 -15.58 4.87
CA ALA A 23 21.87 -16.08 5.97
C ALA A 23 21.82 -15.11 7.16
N SER A 24 22.95 -14.45 7.47
CA SER A 24 23.02 -13.41 8.50
C SER A 24 22.18 -12.18 8.12
N ILE A 25 22.26 -11.73 6.87
CA ILE A 25 21.44 -10.62 6.37
C ILE A 25 19.94 -10.96 6.44
N ALA A 26 19.55 -12.18 6.05
CA ALA A 26 18.15 -12.62 6.09
C ALA A 26 17.58 -12.68 7.51
N THR A 27 18.37 -13.16 8.49
CA THR A 27 17.94 -13.22 9.89
C THR A 27 17.83 -11.83 10.52
N VAL A 28 18.75 -10.91 10.19
CA VAL A 28 18.66 -9.49 10.60
C VAL A 28 17.42 -8.82 9.99
N ILE A 29 17.09 -9.12 8.74
CA ILE A 29 15.88 -8.59 8.08
C ILE A 29 14.60 -9.12 8.77
N GLU A 30 14.54 -10.40 9.13
CA GLU A 30 13.36 -10.95 9.84
C GLU A 30 13.27 -10.43 11.28
N GLN A 31 14.37 -10.36 12.03
CA GLN A 31 14.34 -9.76 13.36
C GLN A 31 13.93 -8.29 13.31
N ALA A 32 14.41 -7.53 12.32
CA ALA A 32 13.96 -6.17 12.09
C ALA A 32 12.47 -6.09 11.74
N ARG A 33 11.93 -7.07 10.99
CA ARG A 33 10.50 -7.16 10.63
C ARG A 33 9.63 -7.49 11.85
N ARG A 34 10.04 -8.43 12.70
CA ARG A 34 9.35 -8.79 13.95
C ARG A 34 9.33 -7.63 14.95
N LEU A 35 10.47 -6.97 15.15
CA LEU A 35 10.55 -5.79 16.02
C LEU A 35 9.73 -4.62 15.47
N TYR A 36 9.68 -4.48 14.15
CA TYR A 36 8.87 -3.46 13.47
C TYR A 36 7.36 -3.74 13.59
N LEU A 37 6.93 -5.00 13.55
CA LEU A 37 5.54 -5.39 13.76
C LEU A 37 5.09 -5.21 15.22
N LEU A 38 5.96 -5.53 16.18
CA LEU A 38 5.67 -5.32 17.61
C LEU A 38 5.57 -3.83 17.98
N SER A 39 6.40 -2.96 17.39
CA SER A 39 6.39 -1.52 17.73
C SER A 39 5.23 -0.74 17.12
N MET A 40 4.55 -1.27 16.10
CA MET A 40 3.37 -0.66 15.46
C MET A 40 2.04 -0.91 16.21
N SER A 41 2.01 -1.83 17.17
CA SER A 41 0.77 -2.28 17.84
C SER A 41 0.26 -1.35 18.93
N THR A 42 1.07 -0.41 19.42
CA THR A 42 0.71 0.43 20.57
C THR A 42 0.73 1.91 20.16
N ALA A 43 -0.46 2.48 19.94
CA ALA A 43 -0.75 3.92 19.91
C ALA A 43 -0.27 4.75 18.69
N GLY A 44 -0.34 4.20 17.47
CA GLY A 44 -0.24 5.01 16.24
C GLY A 44 -1.62 5.33 15.67
N SER A 45 -1.93 6.59 15.36
CA SER A 45 -3.16 6.90 14.63
C SER A 45 -3.19 6.09 13.32
N PRO A 46 -4.29 5.39 12.98
CA PRO A 46 -4.33 4.46 11.84
C PRO A 46 -3.97 5.15 10.50
N ASN A 47 -4.14 6.47 10.43
CA ASN A 47 -3.77 7.31 9.30
C ASN A 47 -2.23 7.38 9.09
N VAL A 48 -1.44 7.56 10.16
CA VAL A 48 0.03 7.67 10.05
C VAL A 48 0.64 6.37 9.55
N LEU A 49 0.16 5.22 10.04
CA LEU A 49 0.64 3.91 9.60
C LEU A 49 0.31 3.63 8.13
N SER A 50 -0.88 4.03 7.69
CA SER A 50 -1.29 3.94 6.28
C SER A 50 -0.38 4.77 5.37
N ARG A 51 -0.15 6.05 5.73
CA ARG A 51 0.76 6.95 5.01
C ARG A 51 2.19 6.44 4.99
N TYR A 52 2.68 5.87 6.09
CA TYR A 52 4.02 5.30 6.11
C TYR A 52 4.15 4.08 5.18
N ARG A 53 3.17 3.17 5.17
CA ARG A 53 3.17 2.04 4.23
C ARG A 53 3.14 2.52 2.79
N GLU A 54 2.40 3.58 2.50
CA GLU A 54 2.38 4.24 1.20
C GLU A 54 3.77 4.79 0.84
N LEU A 55 4.43 5.53 1.75
CA LEU A 55 5.79 6.02 1.56
C LEU A 55 6.76 4.89 1.24
N LEU A 56 6.72 3.78 1.98
CA LEU A 56 7.58 2.63 1.74
C LEU A 56 7.36 2.02 0.35
N ARG A 57 6.10 1.88 -0.08
CA ARG A 57 5.78 1.37 -1.43
C ARG A 57 6.36 2.27 -2.52
N LEU A 58 6.33 3.58 -2.34
CA LEU A 58 6.92 4.53 -3.29
C LEU A 58 8.44 4.45 -3.30
N ILE A 59 9.08 4.35 -2.13
CA ILE A 59 10.54 4.18 -2.03
C ILE A 59 10.99 2.90 -2.74
N LEU A 60 10.21 1.81 -2.67
CA LEU A 60 10.52 0.58 -3.39
C LEU A 60 10.54 0.75 -4.92
N ARG A 61 9.91 1.79 -5.47
CA ARG A 61 9.94 2.08 -6.91
C ARG A 61 11.18 2.87 -7.33
N LEU A 62 11.91 3.46 -6.39
CA LEU A 62 13.14 4.18 -6.68
C LEU A 62 14.23 3.25 -7.21
N PRO A 63 15.20 3.80 -7.97
CA PRO A 63 16.41 3.08 -8.37
C PRO A 63 17.12 2.45 -7.16
N GLN A 64 17.73 1.28 -7.38
CA GLN A 64 18.35 0.48 -6.31
C GLN A 64 19.40 1.27 -5.50
N THR A 65 20.11 2.17 -6.17
CA THR A 65 21.16 3.03 -5.58
C THR A 65 20.62 4.00 -4.53
N GLN A 66 19.41 4.51 -4.70
CA GLN A 66 18.80 5.50 -3.81
C GLN A 66 17.86 4.88 -2.77
N ARG A 67 17.40 3.66 -3.03
CA ARG A 67 16.39 2.97 -2.20
C ARG A 67 16.85 2.74 -0.77
N SER A 68 18.07 2.25 -0.57
CA SER A 68 18.61 1.92 0.77
C SER A 68 18.71 3.17 1.65
N GLN A 69 19.24 4.25 1.09
CA GLN A 69 19.36 5.54 1.77
C GLN A 69 17.98 6.11 2.14
N ALA A 70 17.05 6.15 1.17
CA ALA A 70 15.71 6.66 1.39
C ALA A 70 14.91 5.83 2.42
N LEU A 71 15.07 4.50 2.43
CA LEU A 71 14.47 3.63 3.44
C LEU A 71 15.00 3.90 4.84
N ASN A 72 16.31 4.06 4.97
CA ASN A 72 16.95 4.33 6.25
C ASN A 72 16.51 5.70 6.79
N GLU A 73 16.53 6.73 5.95
CA GLU A 73 16.02 8.07 6.29
C GLU A 73 14.57 7.99 6.76
N ALA A 74 13.66 7.39 5.98
CA ALA A 74 12.25 7.28 6.36
C ALA A 74 12.05 6.55 7.70
N ARG A 75 12.84 5.51 7.97
CA ARG A 75 12.79 4.76 9.24
C ARG A 75 13.32 5.59 10.41
N THR A 76 14.45 6.28 10.26
CA THR A 76 15.03 7.10 11.33
C THR A 76 14.13 8.28 11.66
N THR A 77 13.59 8.98 10.64
CA THR A 77 12.72 10.15 10.85
C THR A 77 11.43 9.79 11.59
N ILE A 78 10.80 8.65 11.30
CA ILE A 78 9.57 8.26 11.99
C ILE A 78 9.85 7.75 13.40
N ARG A 79 10.95 7.03 13.59
CA ARG A 79 11.36 6.57 14.92
C ARG A 79 11.70 7.73 15.84
N SER A 80 12.40 8.76 15.33
CA SER A 80 12.73 9.94 16.14
C SER A 80 11.50 10.76 16.54
N ARG A 81 10.44 10.73 15.73
CA ARG A 81 9.17 11.45 16.00
C ARG A 81 8.17 10.65 16.82
N ARG A 82 8.50 9.43 17.27
CA ARG A 82 7.57 8.53 17.97
C ARG A 82 7.08 9.10 19.30
N SER A 83 7.91 9.85 20.01
CA SER A 83 7.62 10.40 21.34
C SER A 83 6.96 11.78 21.30
N VAL A 84 6.65 12.31 20.10
CA VAL A 84 6.03 13.64 19.96
C VAL A 84 4.56 13.55 20.35
N THR A 85 4.19 14.22 21.44
CA THR A 85 2.82 14.25 21.98
C THR A 85 2.09 15.55 21.67
N ASN A 86 2.82 16.61 21.27
CA ASN A 86 2.23 17.91 20.95
C ASN A 86 1.39 17.82 19.65
N PRO A 87 0.08 18.14 19.69
CA PRO A 87 -0.80 18.02 18.53
C PRO A 87 -0.38 18.87 17.33
N GLU A 88 0.17 20.06 17.55
CA GLU A 88 0.60 20.95 16.46
C GLU A 88 1.80 20.37 15.70
N GLU A 89 2.76 19.80 16.44
CA GLU A 89 3.93 19.16 15.87
C GLU A 89 3.56 17.87 15.13
N VAL A 90 2.62 17.08 15.66
CA VAL A 90 2.09 15.91 14.98
C VAL A 90 1.46 16.30 13.63
N LEU A 91 0.66 17.36 13.60
CA LEU A 91 0.07 17.87 12.36
C LEU A 91 1.13 18.36 11.37
N LYS A 92 2.16 19.06 11.85
CA LYS A 92 3.29 19.50 11.02
C LYS A 92 4.02 18.31 10.40
N HIS A 93 4.36 17.30 11.20
CA HIS A 93 5.01 16.08 10.71
C HIS A 93 4.14 15.29 9.74
N HIS A 94 2.83 15.26 9.96
CA HIS A 94 1.89 14.63 9.02
C HIS A 94 1.84 15.38 7.68
N LYS A 95 1.87 16.71 7.69
CA LYS A 95 1.96 17.53 6.46
C LYS A 95 3.25 17.25 5.72
N GLU A 96 4.40 17.26 6.40
CA GLU A 96 5.70 16.94 5.81
C GLU A 96 5.72 15.54 5.16
N LEU A 97 5.18 14.53 5.85
CA LEU A 97 5.06 13.18 5.33
C LEU A 97 4.21 13.13 4.05
N SER A 98 3.07 13.84 4.06
CA SER A 98 2.16 13.92 2.92
C SER A 98 2.81 14.60 1.72
N SER A 99 3.57 15.68 1.94
CA SER A 99 4.34 16.37 0.90
C SER A 99 5.42 15.47 0.30
N LYS A 100 6.15 14.71 1.13
CA LYS A 100 7.18 13.76 0.66
C LYS A 100 6.57 12.64 -0.20
N ILE A 101 5.40 12.13 0.19
CA ILE A 101 4.63 11.16 -0.61
C ILE A 101 4.21 11.77 -1.95
N GLY A 102 3.68 13.00 -1.94
CA GLY A 102 3.30 13.72 -3.16
C GLY A 102 4.47 13.90 -4.13
N TYR A 103 5.62 14.34 -3.62
CA TYR A 103 6.85 14.47 -4.38
C TYR A 103 7.30 13.14 -5.00
N LEU A 104 7.34 12.06 -4.21
CA LEU A 104 7.73 10.74 -4.71
C LEU A 104 6.75 10.20 -5.75
N ARG A 105 5.45 10.47 -5.66
CA ARG A 105 4.48 10.09 -6.70
C ARG A 105 4.75 10.77 -8.04
N ILE A 106 5.26 12.00 -8.03
CA ILE A 106 5.62 12.75 -9.25
C ILE A 106 6.88 12.13 -9.88
N ILE A 107 7.90 11.84 -9.06
CA ILE A 107 9.20 11.33 -9.54
C ILE A 107 9.17 9.86 -9.90
N THR A 108 8.34 9.07 -9.22
CA THR A 108 8.17 7.64 -9.47
C THR A 108 6.78 7.38 -10.04
N PRO A 109 6.53 7.77 -11.31
CA PRO A 109 5.25 7.53 -11.94
C PRO A 109 4.97 6.03 -11.98
N LYS A 110 3.68 5.69 -11.90
CA LYS A 110 3.23 4.31 -11.91
C LYS A 110 3.56 3.67 -13.26
N ARG A 111 3.95 2.40 -13.24
CA ARG A 111 4.10 1.63 -14.47
C ARG A 111 2.72 1.21 -14.97
N PRO A 112 2.44 1.29 -16.28
CA PRO A 112 1.21 0.74 -16.85
C PRO A 112 1.15 -0.76 -16.53
N GLY A 113 0.04 -1.22 -15.93
CA GLY A 113 -0.16 -2.61 -15.50
C GLY A 113 0.13 -2.93 -14.03
N GLU A 114 0.61 -1.97 -13.23
CA GLU A 114 0.73 -2.18 -11.78
C GLU A 114 -0.67 -2.26 -11.14
N VAL A 115 -1.00 -3.43 -10.57
CA VAL A 115 -2.33 -3.74 -10.02
C VAL A 115 -2.72 -2.70 -8.97
N GLN A 116 -3.67 -1.85 -9.34
CA GLN A 116 -4.40 -1.04 -8.36
C GLN A 116 -5.21 -1.99 -7.49
N SER A 117 -5.47 -1.59 -6.24
CA SER A 117 -6.69 -2.01 -5.54
C SER A 117 -7.89 -1.53 -6.37
N GLY A 118 -8.21 -2.30 -7.42
CA GLY A 118 -9.31 -2.06 -8.32
C GLY A 118 -10.61 -2.46 -7.63
N SER A 119 -11.68 -1.72 -7.90
CA SER A 119 -13.02 -2.22 -7.61
C SER A 119 -13.28 -3.36 -8.58
N TYR A 120 -13.49 -4.56 -8.04
CA TYR A 120 -13.93 -5.70 -8.84
C TYR A 120 -15.44 -5.80 -8.68
N ILE A 121 -16.15 -5.75 -9.80
CA ILE A 121 -17.60 -5.94 -9.81
C ILE A 121 -17.83 -7.28 -10.52
N VAL A 122 -18.56 -8.17 -9.86
CA VAL A 122 -19.01 -9.42 -10.48
C VAL A 122 -20.22 -9.09 -11.36
N ARG A 123 -20.12 -9.36 -12.66
CA ARG A 123 -21.24 -9.28 -13.60
C ARG A 123 -21.33 -10.60 -14.36
N ASP A 124 -22.53 -11.18 -14.43
CA ASP A 124 -22.79 -12.42 -15.17
C ASP A 124 -21.86 -13.58 -14.79
N GLY A 125 -21.55 -13.71 -13.50
CA GLY A 125 -20.64 -14.75 -12.97
C GLY A 125 -19.17 -14.55 -13.32
N ARG A 126 -18.79 -13.41 -13.92
CA ARG A 126 -17.40 -13.07 -14.27
C ARG A 126 -16.91 -11.86 -13.48
N LEU A 127 -15.67 -11.94 -13.00
CA LEU A 127 -15.02 -10.86 -12.27
C LEU A 127 -14.50 -9.83 -13.28
N ILE A 128 -15.09 -8.64 -13.32
CA ILE A 128 -14.65 -7.57 -14.22
C ILE A 128 -13.95 -6.49 -13.39
N GLN A 129 -12.71 -6.17 -13.76
CA GLN A 129 -11.94 -5.08 -13.15
C GLN A 129 -12.41 -3.76 -13.78
N GLY A 130 -13.15 -2.96 -13.02
CA GLY A 130 -13.67 -1.69 -13.49
C GLY A 130 -13.92 -0.73 -12.35
N ALA A 131 -13.44 0.51 -12.48
CA ALA A 131 -14.08 1.61 -11.77
C ALA A 131 -15.53 1.62 -12.26
N GLY A 132 -16.50 1.42 -11.36
CA GLY A 132 -17.91 1.36 -11.74
C GLY A 132 -18.20 2.52 -12.68
N GLU A 133 -18.52 2.22 -13.94
CA GLU A 133 -18.89 3.23 -14.92
C GLU A 133 -19.91 4.16 -14.25
N ALA A 134 -19.68 5.47 -14.41
CA ALA A 134 -20.49 6.49 -13.80
C ALA A 134 -21.98 6.21 -14.07
N LYS A 135 -22.67 5.85 -13.00
CA LYS A 135 -24.06 6.18 -12.66
C LYS A 135 -24.88 6.66 -13.86
N GLY A 136 -25.59 5.75 -14.52
CA GLY A 136 -26.53 6.16 -15.57
C GLY A 136 -27.38 5.04 -16.16
N THR A 137 -26.80 3.87 -16.42
CA THR A 137 -27.45 2.99 -17.39
C THR A 137 -28.27 1.86 -16.77
N ARG A 138 -27.86 1.24 -15.64
CA ARG A 138 -28.59 0.08 -15.08
C ARG A 138 -28.47 -0.05 -13.55
N VAL A 139 -29.58 -0.42 -12.91
CA VAL A 139 -29.64 -0.81 -11.49
C VAL A 139 -29.20 -2.28 -11.33
N ALA A 140 -28.72 -2.63 -10.14
CA ALA A 140 -27.88 -3.79 -9.79
C ALA A 140 -28.22 -5.16 -10.42
N ASP A 141 -29.46 -5.42 -10.84
CA ASP A 141 -29.88 -6.70 -11.42
C ASP A 141 -29.76 -6.74 -12.96
N GLY A 142 -29.41 -5.62 -13.61
CA GLY A 142 -29.26 -5.53 -15.07
C GLY A 142 -30.57 -5.65 -15.88
N THR A 143 -31.67 -6.02 -15.23
CA THR A 143 -32.99 -6.29 -15.82
C THR A 143 -33.84 -5.05 -16.02
N ILE A 144 -33.58 -3.96 -15.29
CA ILE A 144 -34.37 -2.73 -15.34
C ILE A 144 -33.52 -1.50 -15.63
N THR A 145 -34.07 -0.61 -16.45
CA THR A 145 -33.46 0.68 -16.78
C THR A 145 -33.50 1.63 -15.59
N HIS A 146 -32.62 2.63 -15.57
CA HIS A 146 -32.55 3.61 -14.48
C HIS A 146 -33.87 4.38 -14.28
N GLU A 147 -34.51 4.79 -15.38
CA GLU A 147 -35.79 5.48 -15.36
C GLU A 147 -36.90 4.64 -14.75
N GLU A 148 -36.94 3.35 -15.09
CA GLU A 148 -37.93 2.41 -14.57
C GLU A 148 -37.75 2.14 -13.08
N ALA A 149 -36.49 2.07 -12.63
CA ALA A 149 -36.17 1.99 -11.21
C ALA A 149 -36.59 3.26 -10.44
N MET A 150 -36.42 4.45 -11.03
CA MET A 150 -36.88 5.69 -10.41
C MET A 150 -38.41 5.73 -10.30
N ARG A 151 -39.15 5.33 -11.34
CA ARG A 151 -40.62 5.22 -11.29
C ARG A 151 -41.10 4.23 -10.24
N ARG A 152 -40.41 3.08 -10.11
CA ARG A 152 -40.72 2.08 -9.08
C ARG A 152 -40.49 2.63 -7.68
N ASN A 153 -39.35 3.29 -7.45
CA ASN A 153 -39.04 3.92 -6.17
C ASN A 153 -40.07 5.00 -5.81
N GLU A 154 -40.49 5.82 -6.77
CA GLU A 154 -41.50 6.85 -6.56
C GLU A 154 -42.87 6.24 -6.19
N ARG A 155 -43.28 5.18 -6.89
CA ARG A 155 -44.50 4.43 -6.58
C ARG A 155 -44.44 3.81 -5.18
N ASP A 156 -43.33 3.17 -4.84
CA ASP A 156 -43.14 2.49 -3.56
C ASP A 156 -43.10 3.53 -2.42
N PHE A 157 -42.43 4.67 -2.63
CA PHE A 157 -42.42 5.79 -1.68
C PHE A 157 -43.84 6.32 -1.42
N LYS A 158 -44.63 6.54 -2.48
CA LYS A 158 -46.03 6.97 -2.33
C LYS A 158 -46.88 5.94 -1.59
N ARG A 159 -46.63 4.64 -1.81
CA ARG A 159 -47.34 3.55 -1.12
C ARG A 159 -47.02 3.52 0.37
N PHE A 160 -45.76 3.70 0.75
CA PHE A 160 -45.32 3.63 2.15
C PHE A 160 -45.64 4.88 2.94
N TYR A 161 -45.48 6.07 2.34
CA TYR A 161 -45.54 7.34 3.05
C TYR A 161 -46.78 8.19 2.72
N GLY A 162 -47.63 7.74 1.78
CA GLY A 162 -48.87 8.45 1.41
C GLY A 162 -48.67 9.80 0.71
N ALA A 163 -47.43 10.23 0.49
CA ALA A 163 -47.07 11.52 -0.09
C ALA A 163 -46.04 11.34 -1.23
N ALA A 164 -45.96 12.34 -2.10
CA ALA A 164 -44.93 12.38 -3.13
C ALA A 164 -43.54 12.59 -2.48
N LYS A 165 -42.51 12.00 -3.10
CA LYS A 165 -41.14 12.17 -2.63
C LYS A 165 -40.71 13.64 -2.82
N PRO A 166 -40.13 14.30 -1.81
CA PRO A 166 -39.59 15.65 -1.98
C PRO A 166 -38.48 15.65 -3.03
N LYS A 167 -38.49 16.66 -3.91
CA LYS A 167 -37.50 16.86 -4.98
C LYS A 167 -36.17 17.33 -4.43
#